data_AF-A0A3B8K0L2-F1
#
_entry.id   AF-A0A3B8K0L2-F1
#
_cell.length_a   1.000
_cell.length_b   1.000
_cell.length_c   1.000
_cell.angle_alpha   90.00
_cell.angle_beta   90.00
_cell.angle_gamma   90.00
#
_symmetry.space_group_name_H-M   'P 1'
#
loop_
_entity.id
_entity.type
_entity.pdbx_description
1 polymer ?
#
loop_
_entity_poly.entity_id
_entity_poly.type
_entity_poly.pdbx_seq_one_letter_code
_entity_poly.pdbx_strand_id
1 'polypeptide(L)'
;MSGEAGNFRVTLTKKPRYIIEENCTGCTVCVEYCPVQYPDQFNQEISLNKAIHIYFAQAIPLVAYIDESCLFLKEGKCRICKRVCKNNAINFNQEPEQIAVNVGAIILSPGFEPFDPKVIKEYHYGEFENVVTSMDYERLLSSTGPYQGEILRASDKKHPRKIAWLQCVGSRQVTQGGNSYCSAVC
;
A
#
# COMPACT_ATOMS: atom_id res chain seq x y z
N MET A 1 -18.79 -2.22 -18.37
CA MET A 1 -19.75 -1.11 -18.26
C MET A 1 -20.53 -1.04 -19.57
N SER A 2 -21.82 -0.76 -19.51
CA SER A 2 -22.66 -0.50 -20.68
C SER A 2 -23.65 0.62 -20.38
N GLY A 3 -24.22 1.23 -21.41
CA GLY A 3 -25.19 2.33 -21.30
C GLY A 3 -24.67 3.65 -21.84
N GLU A 4 -25.37 4.73 -21.49
CA GLU A 4 -25.15 6.08 -22.00
C GLU A 4 -25.25 7.13 -20.88
N ALA A 5 -24.94 8.39 -21.18
CA ALA A 5 -25.00 9.47 -20.20
C ALA A 5 -26.41 9.56 -19.57
N GLY A 6 -26.47 9.54 -18.23
CA GLY A 6 -27.72 9.50 -17.48
C GLY A 6 -28.24 8.09 -17.17
N ASN A 7 -27.69 7.04 -17.80
CA ASN A 7 -28.11 5.65 -17.56
C ASN A 7 -26.98 4.64 -17.83
N PHE A 8 -26.03 4.55 -16.91
CA PHE A 8 -24.97 3.54 -16.94
C PHE A 8 -25.31 2.35 -16.06
N ARG A 9 -25.05 1.15 -16.57
CA ARG A 9 -24.98 -0.08 -15.78
C ARG A 9 -23.53 -0.47 -15.56
N VAL A 10 -23.12 -0.47 -14.28
CA VAL A 10 -21.76 -0.76 -13.85
C VAL A 10 -21.76 -2.03 -13.00
N THR A 11 -20.79 -2.91 -13.26
CA THR A 11 -20.53 -4.08 -12.42
C THR A 11 -19.26 -3.81 -11.63
N LEU A 12 -19.35 -3.84 -10.31
CA LEU A 12 -18.24 -3.70 -9.38
C LEU A 12 -17.86 -5.07 -8.84
N THR A 13 -16.56 -5.35 -8.73
CA THR A 13 -16.05 -6.55 -8.07
C THR A 13 -15.58 -6.20 -6.68
N LYS A 14 -16.29 -6.65 -5.65
CA LYS A 14 -15.84 -6.56 -4.26
C LYS A 14 -14.87 -7.71 -3.99
N LYS A 15 -13.58 -7.41 -3.88
CA LYS A 15 -12.54 -8.40 -3.55
C LYS A 15 -12.76 -8.93 -2.12
N PRO A 16 -12.50 -10.21 -1.85
CA PRO A 16 -12.61 -10.77 -0.51
C PRO A 16 -11.52 -10.17 0.39
N ARG A 17 -11.91 -9.62 1.54
CA ARG A 17 -10.95 -9.24 2.59
C ARG A 17 -10.48 -10.44 3.40
N TYR A 18 -11.20 -11.55 3.28
CA TYR A 18 -11.18 -12.72 4.17
C TYR A 18 -11.54 -12.39 5.62
N ILE A 19 -12.22 -11.26 5.81
CA ILE A 19 -12.63 -10.69 7.09
C ILE A 19 -14.11 -10.29 6.97
N ILE A 20 -14.93 -10.72 7.93
CA ILE A 20 -16.32 -10.30 8.12
C ILE A 20 -16.26 -8.92 8.77
N GLU A 21 -16.53 -7.90 7.97
CA GLU A 21 -16.33 -6.48 8.34
C GLU A 21 -17.13 -6.13 9.60
N GLU A 22 -18.37 -6.60 9.71
CA GLU A 22 -19.29 -6.36 10.83
C GLU A 22 -18.78 -6.87 12.19
N ASN A 23 -17.96 -7.93 12.17
CA ASN A 23 -17.42 -8.55 13.38
C ASN A 23 -16.02 -8.02 13.75
N CYS A 24 -15.35 -7.34 12.81
CA CYS A 24 -13.97 -6.88 12.98
C CYS A 24 -13.95 -5.57 13.78
N THR A 25 -13.21 -5.56 14.89
CA THR A 25 -13.05 -4.36 15.73
C THR A 25 -11.75 -3.59 15.47
N GLY A 26 -10.91 -4.07 14.55
CA GLY A 26 -9.61 -3.45 14.27
C GLY A 26 -8.59 -3.59 15.41
N CYS A 27 -8.76 -4.51 16.36
CA CYS A 27 -7.92 -4.65 17.56
C CYS A 27 -6.49 -5.20 17.33
N THR A 28 -6.13 -5.52 16.08
CA THR A 28 -4.81 -6.00 15.64
C THR A 28 -4.20 -7.25 16.30
N VAL A 29 -4.88 -7.93 17.23
CA VAL A 29 -4.38 -9.19 17.85
C VAL A 29 -4.01 -10.24 16.79
N CYS A 30 -4.78 -10.35 15.71
CA CYS A 30 -4.48 -11.30 14.63
C CYS A 30 -3.18 -10.97 13.87
N VAL A 31 -2.77 -9.69 13.86
CA VAL A 31 -1.54 -9.19 13.21
C VAL A 31 -0.33 -9.65 14.02
N GLU A 32 -0.36 -9.48 15.34
CA GLU A 32 0.73 -9.85 16.26
C GLU A 32 1.11 -11.33 16.13
N TYR A 33 0.12 -12.21 15.99
CA TYR A 33 0.31 -13.66 15.90
C TYR A 33 0.58 -14.17 14.48
N CYS A 34 0.51 -13.32 13.46
CA CYS A 34 0.79 -13.74 12.09
C CYS A 34 2.30 -14.03 11.91
N PRO A 35 2.69 -15.26 11.49
CA PRO A 35 4.11 -15.59 11.33
C PRO A 35 4.71 -15.02 10.04
N VAL A 36 3.88 -14.66 9.05
CA VAL A 36 4.36 -14.12 7.77
C VAL A 36 4.86 -12.71 7.97
N GLN A 37 6.02 -12.41 7.40
CA GLN A 37 6.49 -11.05 7.16
C GLN A 37 6.56 -10.83 5.66
N TYR A 38 6.12 -9.67 5.20
CA TYR A 38 6.22 -9.28 3.79
C TYR A 38 6.52 -7.78 3.66
N PRO A 39 7.10 -7.30 2.55
CA PRO A 39 7.42 -5.89 2.36
C PRO A 39 6.18 -5.00 2.45
N ASP A 40 6.21 -3.99 3.32
CA ASP A 40 5.08 -3.10 3.55
C ASP A 40 4.93 -2.05 2.43
N GLN A 41 4.05 -2.32 1.48
CA GLN A 41 3.85 -1.44 0.32
C GLN A 41 3.42 -0.01 0.71
N PHE A 42 2.62 0.16 1.76
CA PHE A 42 2.21 1.49 2.23
C PHE A 42 3.43 2.31 2.70
N ASN A 43 4.40 1.62 3.29
CA ASN A 43 5.65 2.18 3.79
C ASN A 43 6.82 2.05 2.79
N GLN A 44 6.50 2.02 1.48
CA GLN A 44 7.48 1.92 0.39
C GLN A 44 8.47 0.75 0.54
N GLU A 45 8.03 -0.36 1.12
CA GLU A 45 8.83 -1.57 1.35
C GLU A 45 10.03 -1.37 2.30
N ILE A 46 10.12 -0.22 2.98
CA ILE A 46 11.17 0.10 3.96
C ILE A 46 10.98 -0.71 5.26
N SER A 47 9.73 -0.96 5.64
CA SER A 47 9.35 -1.81 6.76
C SER A 47 8.70 -3.10 6.30
N LEU A 48 8.53 -4.03 7.25
CA LEU A 48 7.80 -5.27 7.03
C LEU A 48 6.40 -5.17 7.63
N ASN A 49 5.43 -5.77 6.95
CA ASN A 49 4.06 -5.94 7.41
C ASN A 49 3.74 -7.44 7.54
N LYS A 50 2.53 -7.76 8.00
CA LYS A 50 2.04 -9.12 8.24
C LYS A 50 0.99 -9.49 7.21
N ALA A 51 0.88 -10.77 6.84
CA ALA A 51 -0.12 -11.18 5.85
C ALA A 51 -1.57 -10.84 6.25
N ILE A 52 -1.88 -10.69 7.54
CA ILE A 52 -3.12 -10.07 8.01
C ILE A 52 -2.77 -8.76 8.73
N HIS A 53 -3.32 -7.64 8.27
CA HIS A 53 -3.05 -6.31 8.81
C HIS A 53 -4.14 -5.30 8.40
N ILE A 54 -4.05 -4.09 8.95
CA ILE A 54 -4.83 -2.93 8.50
C ILE A 54 -3.89 -2.08 7.64
N TYR A 55 -4.36 -1.59 6.49
CA TYR A 55 -3.52 -0.92 5.48
C TYR A 55 -2.67 0.23 6.06
N PHE A 56 -3.25 1.05 6.94
CA PHE A 56 -2.53 2.01 7.77
C PHE A 56 -3.34 2.31 9.04
N ALA A 57 -2.71 2.94 10.04
CA ALA A 57 -3.28 3.10 11.38
C ALA A 57 -4.62 3.86 11.44
N GLN A 58 -4.91 4.72 10.46
CA GLN A 58 -6.16 5.50 10.38
C GLN A 58 -7.03 5.10 9.19
N ALA A 59 -6.87 3.87 8.67
CA ALA A 59 -7.64 3.39 7.53
C ALA A 59 -9.16 3.42 7.81
N ILE A 60 -9.93 3.78 6.78
CA ILE A 60 -11.39 3.77 6.81
C ILE A 60 -11.87 2.81 5.70
N PRO A 61 -12.63 1.75 6.04
CA PRO A 61 -12.96 1.31 7.41
C PRO A 61 -11.73 0.77 8.16
N LEU A 62 -11.74 0.86 9.50
CA LEU A 62 -10.67 0.34 10.36
C LEU A 62 -10.80 -1.19 10.52
N VAL A 63 -10.70 -1.89 9.41
CA VAL A 63 -10.92 -3.34 9.28
C VAL A 63 -9.68 -3.96 8.67
N ALA A 64 -9.22 -5.06 9.27
CA ALA A 64 -8.11 -5.83 8.74
C ALA A 64 -8.47 -6.47 7.39
N TYR A 65 -7.45 -6.85 6.64
CA TYR A 65 -7.58 -7.71 5.47
C TYR A 65 -6.45 -8.74 5.44
N ILE A 66 -6.61 -9.79 4.64
CA ILE A 66 -5.59 -10.80 4.42
C ILE A 66 -5.00 -10.64 3.02
N ASP A 67 -3.70 -10.37 2.97
CA ASP A 67 -2.89 -10.27 1.78
C ASP A 67 -2.58 -11.65 1.17
N GLU A 68 -2.29 -11.66 -0.14
CA GLU A 68 -1.99 -12.87 -0.91
C GLU A 68 -0.72 -13.59 -0.42
N SER A 69 0.17 -12.91 0.31
CA SER A 69 1.31 -13.53 1.00
C SER A 69 0.93 -14.54 2.09
N CYS A 70 -0.35 -14.60 2.49
CA CYS A 70 -0.86 -15.51 3.51
C CYS A 70 -0.63 -17.00 3.19
N LEU A 71 0.00 -17.72 4.11
CA LEU A 71 0.23 -19.16 4.02
C LEU A 71 -1.06 -20.00 3.96
N PHE A 72 -2.18 -19.50 4.49
CA PHE A 72 -3.46 -20.18 4.31
C PHE A 72 -3.96 -20.10 2.87
N LEU A 73 -3.88 -18.92 2.26
CA LEU A 73 -4.35 -18.72 0.89
C LEU A 73 -3.48 -19.47 -0.11
N LYS A 74 -2.17 -19.57 0.16
CA LYS A 74 -1.21 -20.31 -0.68
C LYS A 74 -1.26 -21.83 -0.51
N GLU A 75 -1.34 -22.31 0.73
CA GLU A 75 -1.10 -23.73 1.04
C GLU A 75 -2.18 -24.39 1.91
N GLY A 76 -3.15 -23.62 2.43
CA GLY A 76 -4.23 -24.14 3.30
C GLY A 76 -3.83 -24.51 4.73
N LYS A 77 -2.58 -24.24 5.15
CA LYS A 77 -2.02 -24.78 6.41
C LYS A 77 -2.18 -23.87 7.64
N CYS A 78 -1.97 -22.57 7.51
CA CYS A 78 -1.92 -21.65 8.67
C CYS A 78 -3.31 -21.17 9.11
N ARG A 79 -3.69 -21.34 10.38
CA ARG A 79 -4.98 -20.84 10.90
C ARG A 79 -4.85 -20.05 12.21
N ILE A 80 -3.64 -19.57 12.52
CA ILE A 80 -3.32 -18.94 13.81
C ILE A 80 -4.19 -17.70 14.04
N CYS A 81 -4.24 -16.79 13.07
CA CYS A 81 -5.06 -15.56 13.15
C CYS A 81 -6.53 -15.87 13.45
N LYS A 82 -7.09 -16.94 12.84
CA LYS A 82 -8.47 -17.37 13.07
C LYS A 82 -8.70 -17.89 14.48
N ARG A 83 -7.72 -18.59 15.07
CA ARG A 83 -7.81 -19.11 16.45
C ARG A 83 -7.76 -17.99 17.50
N VAL A 84 -6.99 -16.92 17.26
CA VAL A 84 -6.83 -15.82 18.23
C VAL A 84 -7.91 -14.74 18.10
N CYS A 85 -8.69 -14.74 17.01
CA CYS A 85 -9.77 -13.77 16.80
C CYS A 85 -10.99 -14.10 17.66
N LYS A 86 -11.15 -13.39 18.79
CA LYS A 86 -12.29 -13.57 19.73
C LYS A 86 -13.66 -13.28 19.10
N ASN A 87 -13.71 -12.44 18.07
CA ASN A 87 -14.96 -12.03 17.43
C ASN A 87 -15.35 -12.91 16.23
N ASN A 88 -14.58 -13.97 15.96
CA ASN A 88 -14.83 -14.86 14.81
C ASN A 88 -14.94 -14.10 13.47
N ALA A 89 -14.17 -13.02 13.30
CA ALA A 89 -14.24 -12.17 12.13
C ALA A 89 -13.50 -12.74 10.91
N ILE A 90 -12.75 -13.84 11.02
CA ILE A 90 -11.90 -14.35 9.93
C ILE A 90 -12.60 -15.46 9.14
N ASN A 91 -12.84 -15.19 7.85
CA ASN A 91 -13.44 -16.13 6.91
C ASN A 91 -12.59 -16.26 5.63
N PHE A 92 -11.75 -17.29 5.59
CA PHE A 92 -10.91 -17.59 4.43
C PHE A 92 -11.68 -18.08 3.19
N ASN A 93 -12.96 -18.44 3.34
CA ASN A 93 -13.80 -18.91 2.23
C ASN A 93 -14.60 -17.76 1.59
N GLN A 94 -14.29 -16.50 1.92
CA GLN A 94 -14.90 -15.38 1.21
C GLN A 94 -14.50 -15.42 -0.27
N GLU A 95 -15.49 -15.29 -1.14
CA GLU A 95 -15.32 -15.20 -2.58
C GLU A 95 -15.56 -13.77 -3.06
N PRO A 96 -15.01 -13.38 -4.24
CA PRO A 96 -15.33 -12.10 -4.85
C PRO A 96 -16.83 -11.96 -5.12
N GLU A 97 -17.41 -10.82 -4.76
CA GLU A 97 -18.82 -10.53 -4.98
C GLU A 97 -18.99 -9.55 -6.16
N GLN A 98 -19.90 -9.86 -7.07
CA GLN A 98 -20.24 -8.99 -8.21
C GLN A 98 -21.48 -8.16 -7.88
N ILE A 99 -21.31 -6.84 -7.84
CA ILE A 99 -22.38 -5.90 -7.49
C ILE A 99 -22.72 -5.09 -8.73
N ALA A 100 -23.96 -5.21 -9.21
CA ALA A 100 -24.47 -4.41 -10.31
C ALA A 100 -25.16 -3.15 -9.78
N VAL A 101 -24.71 -1.98 -10.23
CA VAL A 101 -25.29 -0.69 -9.87
C VAL A 101 -25.67 0.11 -11.12
N ASN A 102 -26.79 0.82 -11.03
CA ASN A 102 -27.22 1.78 -12.05
C ASN A 102 -26.87 3.19 -11.58
N VAL A 103 -26.16 3.95 -12.40
CA VAL A 103 -25.70 5.30 -12.06
C VAL A 103 -25.92 6.26 -13.23
N GLY A 104 -26.19 7.54 -12.93
CA GLY A 104 -26.38 8.56 -13.96
C GLY A 104 -25.07 9.14 -14.51
N ALA A 105 -24.01 9.16 -13.71
CA ALA A 105 -22.72 9.74 -14.06
C ALA A 105 -21.57 8.95 -13.41
N ILE A 106 -20.38 9.04 -14.01
CA ILE A 106 -19.15 8.41 -13.54
C ILE A 106 -18.07 9.48 -13.51
N ILE A 107 -17.42 9.63 -12.35
CA ILE A 107 -16.31 10.55 -12.15
C ILE A 107 -15.03 9.71 -12.06
N LEU A 108 -14.05 9.98 -12.91
CA LEU A 108 -12.75 9.31 -12.86
C LEU A 108 -11.81 10.11 -11.95
N SER A 109 -11.42 9.49 -10.83
CA SER A 109 -10.43 10.03 -9.90
C SER A 109 -9.41 8.96 -9.45
N PRO A 110 -8.73 8.25 -10.38
CA PRO A 110 -7.81 7.17 -10.04
C PRO A 110 -6.50 7.66 -9.38
N GLY A 111 -6.23 8.97 -9.42
CA GLY A 111 -5.01 9.56 -8.88
C GLY A 111 -3.84 9.44 -9.85
N PHE A 112 -2.63 9.34 -9.30
CA PHE A 112 -1.37 9.18 -10.03
C PHE A 112 -0.42 8.27 -9.24
N GLU A 113 0.64 7.81 -9.88
CA GLU A 113 1.69 7.01 -9.27
C GLU A 113 3.02 7.79 -9.29
N PRO A 114 3.86 7.67 -8.25
CA PRO A 114 5.21 8.24 -8.27
C PRO A 114 6.05 7.66 -9.41
N PHE A 115 6.92 8.47 -9.99
CA PHE A 115 7.90 7.99 -10.95
C PHE A 115 8.92 7.06 -10.27
N ASP A 116 9.22 5.89 -10.87
CA ASP A 116 10.26 4.98 -10.39
C ASP A 116 11.64 5.40 -10.91
N PRO A 117 12.55 5.95 -10.07
CA PRO A 117 13.84 6.42 -10.53
C PRO A 117 14.86 5.31 -10.77
N LYS A 118 14.53 4.02 -10.58
CA LYS A 118 15.42 2.91 -10.93
C LYS A 118 15.84 2.92 -12.41
N VAL A 119 15.04 3.55 -13.27
CA VAL A 119 15.35 3.69 -14.70
C VAL A 119 16.47 4.71 -14.98
N ILE A 120 16.75 5.62 -14.04
CA ILE A 120 17.80 6.64 -14.13
C ILE A 120 19.02 6.17 -13.33
N LYS A 121 19.97 5.54 -14.02
CA LYS A 121 21.11 4.86 -13.39
C LYS A 121 22.03 5.83 -12.64
N GLU A 122 22.12 7.07 -13.08
CA GLU A 122 23.00 8.10 -12.53
C GLU A 122 22.70 8.43 -11.06
N TYR A 123 21.47 8.17 -10.60
CA TYR A 123 21.07 8.40 -9.21
C TYR A 123 21.21 7.16 -8.31
N HIS A 124 21.45 5.98 -8.88
CA HIS A 124 21.66 4.74 -8.12
C HIS A 124 20.54 4.43 -7.09
N TYR A 125 19.30 4.85 -7.37
CA TYR A 125 18.15 4.52 -6.54
C TYR A 125 17.89 3.00 -6.58
N GLY A 126 17.75 2.38 -5.41
CA GLY A 126 17.67 0.93 -5.25
C GLY A 126 19.03 0.21 -5.15
N GLU A 127 20.14 0.90 -5.44
CA GLU A 127 21.51 0.39 -5.23
C GLU A 127 22.15 1.02 -3.99
N PHE A 128 22.03 2.34 -3.83
CA PHE A 128 22.54 3.05 -2.66
C PHE A 128 21.48 3.15 -1.58
N GLU A 129 21.75 2.55 -0.42
CA GLU A 129 20.80 2.43 0.70
C GLU A 129 20.26 3.76 1.23
N ASN A 130 20.99 4.86 1.06
CA ASN A 130 20.61 6.18 1.55
C ASN A 130 20.07 7.10 0.45
N VAL A 131 19.90 6.60 -0.78
CA VAL A 131 19.18 7.31 -1.85
C VAL A 131 17.72 6.89 -1.76
N VAL A 132 16.85 7.86 -1.50
CA VAL A 132 15.42 7.66 -1.29
C VAL A 132 14.63 8.65 -2.15
N THR A 133 13.42 8.28 -2.54
CA THR A 133 12.46 9.15 -3.22
C THR A 133 11.79 10.13 -2.24
N SER A 134 11.08 11.15 -2.75
CA SER A 134 10.26 12.01 -1.91
C SER A 134 9.18 11.23 -1.17
N MET A 135 8.56 10.23 -1.81
CA MET A 135 7.56 9.36 -1.17
C MET A 135 8.13 8.46 -0.08
N ASP A 136 9.33 7.90 -0.27
CA ASP A 136 10.05 7.20 0.80
C ASP A 136 10.27 8.12 1.99
N TYR A 137 10.75 9.34 1.73
CA TYR A 137 11.05 10.32 2.76
C TYR A 137 9.79 10.74 3.53
N GLU A 138 8.65 10.91 2.86
CA GLU A 138 7.35 11.14 3.51
C GLU A 138 6.98 9.99 4.46
N ARG A 139 7.23 8.73 4.05
CA ARG A 139 7.01 7.59 4.95
C ARG A 139 7.97 7.58 6.12
N LEU A 140 9.25 7.94 5.94
CA LEU A 140 10.23 8.05 7.02
C LEU A 140 9.84 9.13 8.06
N LEU A 141 9.33 10.28 7.58
CA LEU A 141 8.89 11.40 8.41
C LEU A 141 7.59 11.10 9.18
N SER A 142 6.78 10.18 8.69
CA SER A 142 5.50 9.83 9.29
C SER A 142 5.67 9.17 10.66
N SER A 143 4.91 9.63 11.66
CA SER A 143 4.88 9.02 13.01
C SER A 143 4.36 7.58 13.03
N THR A 144 3.63 7.17 11.98
CA THR A 144 3.17 5.79 11.77
C THR A 144 4.01 5.06 10.71
N GLY A 145 5.13 5.66 10.30
CA GLY A 145 6.06 5.13 9.32
C GLY A 145 7.10 4.18 9.91
N PRO A 146 8.06 3.71 9.08
CA PRO A 146 9.04 2.69 9.42
C PRO A 146 9.87 2.97 10.67
N TYR A 147 10.22 4.25 10.87
CA TYR A 147 11.05 4.71 11.99
C TYR A 147 10.28 5.64 12.93
N GLN A 148 8.95 5.55 12.94
CA GLN A 148 8.09 6.28 13.87
C GLN A 148 8.30 7.81 13.87
N GLY A 149 8.64 8.37 12.70
CA GLY A 149 8.89 9.80 12.50
C GLY A 149 10.35 10.22 12.63
N GLU A 150 11.25 9.30 13.00
CA GLU A 150 12.68 9.56 13.08
C GLU A 150 13.33 9.39 11.69
N ILE A 151 13.95 10.46 11.19
CA ILE A 151 14.63 10.42 9.89
C ILE A 151 15.99 9.75 10.07
N LEU A 152 16.06 8.45 9.79
CA LEU A 152 17.25 7.63 9.93
C LEU A 152 17.76 7.14 8.57
N ARG A 153 19.07 7.17 8.38
CA ARG A 153 19.72 6.54 7.22
C ARG A 153 19.52 5.03 7.28
N ALA A 154 19.13 4.40 6.18
CA ALA A 154 18.86 2.96 6.17
C ALA A 154 20.11 2.14 6.54
N SER A 155 21.28 2.61 6.09
CA SER A 155 22.59 1.96 6.27
C SER A 155 23.10 1.84 7.70
N ASP A 156 22.94 2.88 8.52
CA ASP A 156 23.53 2.91 9.87
C ASP A 156 22.58 3.36 10.96
N LYS A 157 21.30 3.60 10.61
CA LYS A 157 20.24 4.05 11.51
C LYS A 157 20.58 5.32 12.30
N LYS A 158 21.43 6.19 11.76
CA LYS A 158 21.72 7.52 12.33
C LYS A 158 20.99 8.62 11.59
N HIS A 159 20.73 9.72 12.29
CA HIS A 159 20.18 10.92 11.65
C HIS A 159 21.16 11.50 10.62
N PRO A 160 20.70 11.82 9.40
CA PRO A 160 21.51 12.52 8.43
C PRO A 160 21.73 13.97 8.90
N ARG A 161 23.00 14.42 8.89
CA ARG A 161 23.36 15.82 9.18
C ARG A 161 23.41 16.72 7.95
N LYS A 162 23.42 16.12 6.76
CA LYS A 162 23.46 16.79 5.46
C LYS A 162 22.54 16.02 4.53
N ILE A 163 21.64 16.73 3.87
CA ILE A 163 20.64 16.18 2.95
C ILE A 163 20.74 17.00 1.66
N ALA A 164 20.66 16.33 0.51
CA ALA A 164 20.54 16.95 -0.79
C ALA A 164 19.22 16.54 -1.43
N TRP A 165 18.47 17.50 -1.97
CA TRP A 165 17.24 17.27 -2.70
C TRP A 165 17.50 17.47 -4.19
N LEU A 166 17.31 16.43 -4.98
CA LEU A 166 17.42 16.47 -6.44
C LEU A 166 16.03 16.70 -7.01
N GLN A 167 15.84 17.83 -7.68
CA GLN A 167 14.54 18.20 -8.25
C GLN A 167 14.37 17.64 -9.65
N CYS A 168 13.11 17.53 -10.08
CA CYS A 168 12.73 17.12 -11.44
C CYS A 168 13.24 15.72 -11.83
N VAL A 169 13.45 14.82 -10.87
CA VAL A 169 13.78 13.42 -11.16
C VAL A 169 12.58 12.78 -11.86
N GLY A 170 12.74 12.41 -13.14
CA GLY A 170 11.65 11.89 -13.96
C GLY A 170 10.69 12.95 -14.50
N SER A 171 11.07 14.22 -14.52
CA SER A 171 10.26 15.33 -15.07
C SER A 171 11.14 16.37 -15.76
N ARG A 172 10.56 17.16 -16.68
CA ARG A 172 11.27 18.19 -17.46
C ARG A 172 12.53 17.66 -18.17
N GLN A 173 12.49 16.40 -18.60
CA GLN A 173 13.55 15.74 -19.33
C GLN A 173 13.21 15.66 -20.82
N VAL A 174 14.15 16.10 -21.67
CA VAL A 174 14.02 16.08 -23.14
C VAL A 174 14.78 14.92 -23.78
N THR A 175 15.39 14.05 -22.97
CA THR A 175 16.05 12.83 -23.41
C THR A 175 15.02 11.79 -23.87
N GLN A 176 15.44 10.88 -24.76
CA GLN A 176 14.57 9.83 -25.27
C GLN A 176 14.08 8.92 -24.12
N GLY A 177 12.76 8.75 -23.99
CA GLY A 177 12.13 8.01 -22.90
C GLY A 177 11.92 8.83 -21.62
N GLY A 178 12.31 10.11 -21.58
CA GLY A 178 12.05 11.02 -20.48
C GLY A 178 10.68 11.70 -20.55
N ASN A 179 10.24 12.26 -19.42
CA ASN A 179 9.00 13.01 -19.31
C ASN A 179 9.25 14.51 -19.49
N SER A 180 8.72 15.11 -20.55
CA SER A 180 8.95 16.53 -20.87
C SER A 180 8.10 17.50 -20.04
N TYR A 181 7.08 17.02 -19.34
CA TYR A 181 6.19 17.83 -18.51
C TYR A 181 6.77 18.10 -17.12
N CYS A 182 6.19 19.08 -16.42
CA CYS A 182 6.43 19.34 -15.00
C CYS A 182 5.37 18.61 -14.17
N SER A 183 5.76 17.88 -13.13
CA SER A 183 4.80 17.18 -12.23
C SER A 183 4.02 18.11 -11.30
N ALA A 184 4.30 19.42 -11.33
CA ALA A 184 3.73 20.48 -10.49
C ALA A 184 4.03 20.35 -8.98
N VAL A 185 3.96 19.14 -8.43
CA VAL A 185 4.41 18.76 -7.09
C VAL A 185 5.45 17.65 -7.23
N CYS A 186 6.61 17.84 -6.61
CA CYS A 186 7.79 16.96 -6.72
C CYS A 186 8.07 16.28 -5.38
#